data_AF-A0A935LSR5-F1
#
_entry.id   AF-A0A935LSR5-F1
#
_cell.length_a   1.000
_cell.length_b   1.000
_cell.length_c   1.000
_cell.angle_alpha   90.00
_cell.angle_beta   90.00
_cell.angle_gamma   90.00
#
_symmetry.space_group_name_H-M   'P 1'
#
loop_
_entity.id
_entity.type
_entity.pdbx_description
1 polymer ?
#
loop_
_entity_poly.entity_id
_entity_poly.type
_entity_poly.pdbx_seq_one_letter_code
_entity_poly.pdbx_strand_id
1 'polypeptide(L)'
;MPKANWPATVTASVTDNVGLDSSWVVWYKNSPSPLKQFKLINTSGSTFAAAFNSLNADVSVNDNIYYKIFAQDNSVSHNRDSTALYSFKISDQILCEGFSSATFAPTGWSLEFAGTNYWTRNTVSSYGIGTGSAKYDFYTAPASTGSQSLITLSFGSSVNGDSLKYDYAYAPYTSGTDSLIIETSSNGGTSYSVLKRLKGFTTDTIGVGNSLKTVAAQTAAFTPTAAQWLTKKWALPVGTNKIKFRARSGFGNNLYLDSICKVNNSPPVAATITLAQQGYYETAANNLNKRDTVRFYLRNINSPYTIVDSGKTVIDSVTFSGAVTFANALTGTYYLVVKSRNTIETWSKSGGESYTRGGAFIYDFTTASSKAFGNNMIQIDASPSVRFGLYSGDVNQDGTIDASDVSEADNDSF
;
A
#
# COMPACT_ATOMS: atom_id res chain seq x y z
N MET A 1 -8.54 -11.55 16.93
CA MET A 1 -7.28 -11.16 17.59
C MET A 1 -6.89 -9.76 17.16
N PRO A 2 -6.55 -8.85 18.09
CA PRO A 2 -6.01 -7.53 17.76
C PRO A 2 -4.71 -7.67 16.96
N LYS A 3 -4.42 -6.71 16.09
CA LYS A 3 -3.16 -6.67 15.34
C LYS A 3 -2.15 -5.78 16.07
N ALA A 4 -0.89 -6.20 16.12
CA ALA A 4 0.17 -5.38 16.68
C ALA A 4 1.48 -5.58 15.91
N ASN A 5 2.30 -4.55 15.95
CA ASN A 5 3.61 -4.57 15.31
C ASN A 5 4.63 -5.31 16.17
N TRP A 6 5.64 -5.90 15.54
CA TRP A 6 6.68 -6.69 16.22
C TRP A 6 8.02 -5.95 16.33
N PRO A 7 8.73 -6.03 17.48
CA PRO A 7 8.27 -6.59 18.76
C PRO A 7 7.29 -5.63 19.46
N ALA A 8 6.16 -6.18 19.94
CA ALA A 8 5.22 -5.41 20.75
C ALA A 8 5.81 -5.17 22.14
N THR A 9 5.38 -4.09 22.82
CA THR A 9 5.70 -3.87 24.24
C THR A 9 4.55 -4.35 25.10
N VAL A 10 4.83 -5.21 26.08
CA VAL A 10 3.88 -5.61 27.11
C VAL A 10 4.05 -4.67 28.29
N THR A 11 2.94 -4.12 28.77
CA THR A 11 2.89 -3.29 29.98
C THR A 11 1.86 -3.89 30.93
N ALA A 12 2.20 -4.00 32.21
CA ALA A 12 1.33 -4.54 33.25
C ALA A 12 1.41 -3.72 34.53
N SER A 13 0.29 -3.58 35.21
CA SER A 13 0.27 -3.16 36.61
C SER A 13 0.39 -4.41 37.48
N VAL A 14 1.46 -4.50 38.27
CA VAL A 14 1.74 -5.62 39.17
C VAL A 14 1.83 -5.07 40.60
N THR A 15 0.97 -5.59 41.46
CA THR A 15 0.87 -5.18 42.87
C THR A 15 1.02 -6.41 43.75
N ASP A 16 1.66 -6.23 44.90
CA ASP A 16 1.82 -7.27 45.90
C ASP A 16 1.80 -6.66 47.31
N ASN A 17 1.41 -7.43 48.32
CA ASN A 17 1.27 -6.97 49.71
C ASN A 17 2.52 -7.24 50.59
N VAL A 18 3.46 -8.09 50.16
CA VAL A 18 4.68 -8.47 50.90
C VAL A 18 5.96 -8.06 50.16
N GLY A 19 5.84 -7.65 48.90
CA GLY A 19 6.92 -7.26 48.00
C GLY A 19 6.97 -8.18 46.78
N LEU A 20 7.22 -7.60 45.61
CA LEU A 20 7.34 -8.34 44.36
C LEU A 20 8.79 -8.80 44.14
N ASP A 21 9.00 -10.10 43.93
CA ASP A 21 10.31 -10.63 43.53
C ASP A 21 10.52 -10.47 42.01
N SER A 22 9.58 -10.98 41.22
CA SER A 22 9.70 -10.93 39.76
C SER A 22 8.38 -10.92 39.03
N SER A 23 8.37 -10.30 37.85
CA SER A 23 7.30 -10.40 36.87
C SER A 23 7.88 -10.68 35.49
N TRP A 24 7.22 -11.55 34.73
CA TRP A 24 7.70 -12.00 33.43
C TRP A 24 6.55 -12.39 32.52
N VAL A 25 6.84 -12.45 31.23
CA VAL A 25 5.91 -12.90 30.19
C VAL A 25 6.35 -14.27 29.71
N VAL A 26 5.40 -15.18 29.56
CA VAL A 26 5.57 -16.46 28.84
C VAL A 26 4.68 -16.43 27.62
N TRP A 27 5.23 -16.82 26.47
CA TRP A 27 4.55 -16.69 25.18
C TRP A 27 4.92 -17.78 24.17
N TYR A 28 4.07 -17.95 23.16
CA TYR A 28 4.30 -18.82 22.01
C TYR A 28 3.71 -18.21 20.73
N LYS A 29 4.22 -18.67 19.57
CA LYS A 29 3.69 -18.31 18.25
C LYS A 29 2.90 -19.47 17.68
N ASN A 30 1.73 -19.19 17.10
CA ASN A 30 0.83 -20.07 16.34
C ASN A 30 0.31 -21.32 17.07
N SER A 31 1.17 -22.05 17.76
CA SER A 31 0.93 -23.29 18.49
C SER A 31 1.56 -23.21 19.89
N PRO A 32 1.01 -23.89 20.92
CA PRO A 32 1.44 -23.78 22.33
C PRO A 32 2.90 -24.13 22.67
N SER A 33 3.67 -24.61 21.70
CA SER A 33 5.07 -25.00 21.85
C SER A 33 5.85 -24.65 20.58
N PRO A 34 7.13 -24.21 20.70
CA PRO A 34 7.88 -23.99 21.93
C PRO A 34 7.50 -22.69 22.67
N LEU A 35 7.63 -22.71 24.00
CA LEU A 35 7.43 -21.54 24.86
C LEU A 35 8.71 -20.71 24.93
N LYS A 36 8.55 -19.38 24.91
CA LYS A 36 9.59 -18.39 25.17
C LYS A 36 9.18 -17.51 26.35
N GLN A 37 10.15 -16.93 27.06
CA GLN A 37 9.86 -16.04 28.19
C GLN A 37 10.84 -14.87 28.30
N PHE A 38 10.40 -13.77 28.92
CA PHE A 38 11.23 -12.60 29.23
C PHE A 38 10.73 -11.86 30.47
N LYS A 39 11.65 -11.22 31.21
CA LYS A 39 11.34 -10.45 32.42
C LYS A 39 10.75 -9.08 32.06
N LEU A 40 9.78 -8.60 32.84
CA LEU A 40 9.31 -7.23 32.77
C LEU A 40 10.14 -6.34 33.71
N ILE A 41 10.38 -5.10 33.31
CA ILE A 41 11.21 -4.15 34.06
C ILE A 41 10.29 -3.12 34.72
N ASN A 42 10.52 -2.79 36.01
CA ASN A 42 9.76 -1.72 36.67
C ASN A 42 10.08 -0.38 36.00
N THR A 43 9.05 0.30 35.52
CA THR A 43 9.16 1.61 34.85
C THR A 43 8.68 2.76 35.73
N SER A 44 7.70 2.52 36.61
CA SER A 44 7.24 3.48 37.62
C SER A 44 6.22 2.81 38.55
N GLY A 45 6.38 2.97 39.87
CA GLY A 45 5.44 2.44 40.86
C GLY A 45 5.15 0.95 40.67
N SER A 46 3.88 0.62 40.42
CA SER A 46 3.40 -0.73 40.12
C SER A 46 3.44 -1.10 38.64
N THR A 47 3.99 -0.26 37.76
CA THR A 47 3.97 -0.47 36.30
C THR A 47 5.26 -1.09 35.79
N PHE A 48 5.14 -2.26 35.18
CA PHE A 48 6.22 -3.04 34.62
C PHE A 48 6.06 -3.19 33.10
N ALA A 49 7.14 -3.05 32.34
CA ALA A 49 7.10 -3.18 30.88
C ALA A 49 8.37 -3.81 30.29
N ALA A 50 8.21 -4.50 29.17
CA ALA A 50 9.31 -4.91 28.29
C ALA A 50 8.79 -5.28 26.89
N ALA A 51 9.65 -5.18 25.87
CA ALA A 51 9.37 -5.65 24.53
C ALA A 51 9.56 -7.18 24.41
N PHE A 52 8.82 -7.82 23.50
CA PHE A 52 9.04 -9.24 23.21
C PHE A 52 10.49 -9.52 22.77
N ASN A 53 11.04 -10.62 23.30
CA ASN A 53 12.46 -10.93 23.22
C ASN A 53 12.88 -11.82 22.02
N SER A 54 12.04 -11.99 20.99
CA SER A 54 12.47 -12.71 19.78
C SER A 54 13.06 -11.78 18.74
N LEU A 55 14.00 -12.34 17.98
CA LEU A 55 14.50 -11.69 16.78
C LEU A 55 13.41 -11.67 15.72
N ASN A 56 13.48 -10.69 14.81
CA ASN A 56 12.54 -10.61 13.68
C ASN A 56 12.62 -11.82 12.74
N ALA A 57 13.72 -12.58 12.76
CA ALA A 57 13.84 -13.82 11.99
C ALA A 57 13.04 -14.99 12.61
N ASP A 58 12.68 -14.92 13.90
CA ASP A 58 11.99 -15.99 14.62
C ASP A 58 10.47 -15.97 14.42
N VAL A 59 9.92 -14.88 13.91
CA VAL A 59 8.48 -14.66 13.74
C VAL A 59 8.22 -14.06 12.36
N SER A 60 7.03 -14.27 11.83
CA SER A 60 6.61 -13.76 10.53
C SER A 60 5.36 -12.90 10.65
N VAL A 61 5.18 -12.01 9.68
CA VAL A 61 3.92 -11.29 9.52
C VAL A 61 2.78 -12.29 9.40
N ASN A 62 1.66 -12.00 10.06
CA ASN A 62 0.52 -12.89 10.23
C ASN A 62 0.68 -14.02 11.24
N ASP A 63 1.84 -14.18 11.91
CA ASP A 63 1.91 -15.07 13.06
C ASP A 63 0.97 -14.57 14.18
N ASN A 64 0.33 -15.53 14.84
CA ASN A 64 -0.47 -15.29 16.03
C ASN A 64 0.41 -15.48 17.26
N ILE A 65 0.51 -14.45 18.09
CA ILE A 65 1.24 -14.48 19.36
C ILE A 65 0.25 -14.63 20.48
N TYR A 66 0.53 -15.56 21.38
CA TYR A 66 -0.24 -15.82 22.58
C TYR A 66 0.67 -15.68 23.79
N TYR A 67 0.23 -15.01 24.84
CA TYR A 67 1.06 -14.76 26.01
C TYR A 67 0.27 -14.62 27.31
N LYS A 68 0.94 -14.91 28.42
CA LYS A 68 0.49 -14.64 29.78
C LYS A 68 1.56 -13.86 30.54
N ILE A 69 1.12 -13.04 31.47
CA ILE A 69 1.99 -12.32 32.39
C ILE A 69 1.92 -13.05 33.73
N PHE A 70 3.08 -13.34 34.30
CA PHE A 70 3.25 -13.99 35.58
C PHE A 70 3.90 -13.02 36.56
N ALA A 71 3.53 -13.15 37.83
CA ALA A 71 4.16 -12.48 38.95
C ALA A 71 4.46 -13.50 40.04
N GLN A 72 5.59 -13.29 40.73
CA GLN A 72 6.00 -14.05 41.91
C GLN A 72 6.28 -13.08 43.05
N ASP A 73 5.70 -13.38 44.21
CA ASP A 73 5.96 -12.62 45.43
C ASP A 73 7.34 -12.94 46.03
N ASN A 74 7.81 -12.04 46.89
CA ASN A 74 9.06 -12.19 47.63
C ASN A 74 8.85 -12.92 48.98
N SER A 75 7.78 -13.69 49.10
CA SER A 75 7.54 -14.51 50.30
C SER A 75 8.43 -15.75 50.30
N VAL A 76 8.56 -16.40 51.46
CA VAL A 76 9.31 -17.66 51.60
C VAL A 76 8.71 -18.79 50.76
N SER A 77 7.41 -18.71 50.47
CA SER A 77 6.69 -19.71 49.66
C SER A 77 6.67 -19.38 48.17
N HIS A 78 7.13 -18.19 47.76
CA HIS A 78 7.16 -17.72 46.38
C HIS A 78 5.83 -17.95 45.65
N ASN A 79 4.75 -17.38 46.17
CA ASN A 79 3.43 -17.53 45.58
C ASN A 79 3.42 -16.91 44.18
N ARG A 80 2.76 -17.60 43.23
CA ARG A 80 2.69 -17.20 41.83
C ARG A 80 1.26 -17.02 41.39
N ASP A 81 1.02 -15.97 40.63
CA ASP A 81 -0.22 -15.76 39.91
C ASP A 81 0.04 -15.37 38.45
N SER A 82 -0.97 -15.51 37.60
CA SER A 82 -0.89 -15.17 36.19
C SER A 82 -2.17 -14.58 35.64
N THR A 83 -2.04 -13.78 34.60
CA THR A 83 -3.18 -13.26 33.86
C THR A 83 -3.90 -14.37 33.07
N ALA A 84 -5.09 -14.04 32.56
CA ALA A 84 -5.67 -14.75 31.43
C ALA A 84 -4.73 -14.74 30.21
N LEU A 85 -4.98 -15.65 29.26
CA LEU A 85 -4.23 -15.72 28.01
C LEU A 85 -4.61 -14.53 27.11
N TYR A 86 -3.63 -13.71 26.79
CA TYR A 86 -3.74 -12.65 25.79
C TYR A 86 -3.26 -13.15 24.44
N SER A 87 -3.73 -12.50 23.37
CA SER A 87 -3.27 -12.83 22.03
C SER A 87 -3.33 -11.63 21.09
N PHE A 88 -2.39 -11.56 20.14
CA PHE A 88 -2.41 -10.61 19.04
C PHE A 88 -1.80 -11.23 17.78
N LYS A 89 -2.14 -10.67 16.62
CA LYS A 89 -1.58 -11.08 15.33
C LYS A 89 -0.51 -10.09 14.91
N ILE A 90 0.65 -10.58 14.47
CA ILE A 90 1.72 -9.72 13.95
C ILE A 90 1.25 -9.08 12.65
N SER A 91 1.31 -7.75 12.61
CA SER A 91 1.15 -6.96 11.40
C SER A 91 2.45 -6.28 11.01
N ASP A 92 2.62 -6.06 9.69
CA ASP A 92 3.66 -5.17 9.21
C ASP A 92 3.41 -3.74 9.64
N GLN A 93 4.48 -3.05 10.01
CA GLN A 93 4.48 -1.59 10.04
C GLN A 93 4.30 -1.08 8.60
N ILE A 94 3.39 -0.13 8.42
CA ILE A 94 3.23 0.56 7.15
C ILE A 94 4.22 1.72 7.15
N LEU A 95 5.08 1.78 6.14
CA LEU A 95 5.85 3.00 5.89
C LEU A 95 4.89 4.05 5.31
N CYS A 96 4.41 4.96 6.16
CA CYS A 96 3.80 6.21 5.74
C CYS A 96 3.91 7.23 6.88
N GLU A 97 4.91 8.09 6.80
CA GLU A 97 5.27 9.03 7.86
C GLU A 97 5.07 10.47 7.39
N GLY A 98 4.23 11.21 8.14
CA GLY A 98 3.92 12.64 7.91
C GLY A 98 4.40 13.54 9.03
N PHE A 99 5.27 13.04 9.92
CA PHE A 99 5.95 13.74 11.01
C PHE A 99 5.02 14.54 11.93
N SER A 100 3.82 14.02 12.18
CA SER A 100 2.82 14.68 13.04
C SER A 100 3.18 14.66 14.52
N SER A 101 3.92 13.64 14.97
CA SER A 101 4.48 13.58 16.33
C SER A 101 5.58 14.61 16.52
N ALA A 102 5.62 15.26 17.69
CA ALA A 102 6.71 16.17 18.06
C ALA A 102 8.06 15.47 18.31
N THR A 103 8.06 14.15 18.52
CA THR A 103 9.27 13.35 18.75
C THR A 103 10.02 13.10 17.45
N PHE A 104 11.35 13.22 17.48
CA PHE A 104 12.21 12.97 16.32
C PHE A 104 13.50 12.22 16.72
N ALA A 105 13.90 11.15 16.03
CA ALA A 105 13.19 10.50 14.93
C ALA A 105 11.84 9.88 15.36
N PRO A 106 10.88 9.68 14.43
CA PRO A 106 9.63 9.00 14.76
C PRO A 106 9.84 7.60 15.33
N THR A 107 8.84 7.07 16.04
CA THR A 107 8.94 5.73 16.65
C THR A 107 9.31 4.66 15.62
N GLY A 108 10.35 3.88 15.91
CA GLY A 108 10.88 2.83 15.03
C GLY A 108 11.86 3.31 13.95
N TRP A 109 11.95 4.62 13.73
CA TRP A 109 12.98 5.22 12.88
C TRP A 109 14.26 5.44 13.68
N SER A 110 15.38 5.57 12.99
CA SER A 110 16.68 5.83 13.62
C SER A 110 17.51 6.84 12.84
N LEU A 111 18.47 7.44 13.53
CA LEU A 111 19.46 8.33 12.95
C LEU A 111 20.83 7.67 12.97
N GLU A 112 21.62 7.89 11.93
CA GLU A 112 23.03 7.47 11.84
C GLU A 112 23.87 8.72 11.55
N PHE A 113 24.70 9.13 12.51
CA PHE A 113 25.52 10.34 12.42
C PHE A 113 26.76 10.22 13.30
N ALA A 114 27.75 11.07 13.06
CA ALA A 114 28.91 11.28 13.92
C ALA A 114 29.00 12.77 14.30
N GLY A 115 29.38 13.05 15.55
CA GLY A 115 29.43 14.42 16.07
C GLY A 115 28.04 15.06 16.20
N THR A 116 27.92 16.32 15.77
CA THR A 116 26.66 17.07 15.83
C THR A 116 25.63 16.52 14.84
N ASN A 117 24.43 16.17 15.31
CA ASN A 117 23.31 15.77 14.46
C ASN A 117 22.63 16.98 13.80
N TYR A 118 22.37 16.90 12.49
CA TYR A 118 21.67 17.92 11.71
C TYR A 118 20.31 17.47 11.15
N TRP A 119 19.90 16.22 11.41
CA TRP A 119 18.52 15.78 11.20
C TRP A 119 17.64 16.23 12.36
N THR A 120 16.60 16.98 12.06
CA THR A 120 15.65 17.53 13.03
C THR A 120 14.23 17.44 12.51
N ARG A 121 13.24 17.58 13.40
CA ARG A 121 11.86 17.86 13.01
C ARG A 121 11.67 19.36 12.77
N ASN A 122 10.84 19.71 11.80
CA ASN A 122 10.32 21.07 11.61
C ASN A 122 8.78 21.08 11.69
N THR A 123 8.19 22.26 11.87
CA THR A 123 6.73 22.46 11.95
C THR A 123 6.07 22.73 10.60
N VAL A 124 6.84 23.07 9.55
CA VAL A 124 6.31 23.12 8.19
C VAL A 124 5.93 21.72 7.72
N SER A 125 4.90 21.64 6.88
CA SER A 125 4.41 20.38 6.30
C SER A 125 4.19 20.53 4.80
N SER A 126 4.20 19.42 4.06
CA SER A 126 4.03 19.44 2.62
C SER A 126 2.68 20.03 2.23
N TYR A 127 2.70 20.93 1.23
CA TYR A 127 1.50 21.59 0.70
C TYR A 127 0.64 22.33 1.74
N GLY A 128 1.20 22.62 2.93
CA GLY A 128 0.44 23.22 4.05
C GLY A 128 -0.53 22.26 4.73
N ILE A 129 -0.42 20.95 4.50
CA ILE A 129 -1.29 19.93 5.09
C ILE A 129 -0.45 19.07 6.05
N GLY A 130 -0.81 19.09 7.33
CA GLY A 130 -0.10 18.37 8.38
C GLY A 130 0.48 19.31 9.43
N THR A 131 1.40 18.81 10.25
CA THR A 131 1.92 19.53 11.42
C THR A 131 3.45 19.47 11.56
N GLY A 132 4.15 18.86 10.61
CA GLY A 132 5.60 18.84 10.61
C GLY A 132 6.21 18.05 9.48
N SER A 133 7.54 18.11 9.41
CA SER A 133 8.35 17.41 8.42
C SER A 133 9.71 17.03 9.03
N ALA A 134 10.45 16.16 8.34
CA ALA A 134 11.89 16.04 8.59
C ALA A 134 12.63 17.20 7.90
N LYS A 135 13.65 17.74 8.57
CA LYS A 135 14.59 18.72 8.04
C LYS A 135 16.02 18.18 8.20
N TYR A 136 16.81 18.27 7.14
CA TYR A 136 18.26 18.23 7.26
C TYR A 136 18.83 19.64 7.11
N ASP A 137 19.56 20.10 8.12
CA ASP A 137 20.08 21.46 8.22
C ASP A 137 21.41 21.64 7.45
N PHE A 138 21.33 21.60 6.11
CA PHE A 138 22.49 21.84 5.25
C PHE A 138 23.05 23.26 5.38
N TYR A 139 22.22 24.23 5.79
CA TYR A 139 22.63 25.62 5.93
C TYR A 139 23.68 25.84 7.02
N THR A 140 23.57 25.09 8.12
CA THR A 140 24.54 25.16 9.22
C THR A 140 25.53 24.01 9.24
N ALA A 141 25.22 22.86 8.63
CA ALA A 141 26.10 21.70 8.59
C ALA A 141 27.30 21.92 7.65
N PRO A 142 28.55 22.05 8.14
CA PRO A 142 29.70 22.26 7.27
C PRO A 142 29.91 21.10 6.29
N ALA A 143 30.57 21.36 5.16
CA ALA A 143 30.87 20.32 4.17
C ALA A 143 31.75 19.17 4.73
N SER A 144 32.46 19.42 5.84
CA SER A 144 33.27 18.44 6.58
C SER A 144 32.49 17.51 7.50
N THR A 145 31.18 17.72 7.69
CA THR A 145 30.32 16.94 8.61
C THR A 145 30.28 15.43 8.29
N GLY A 146 30.64 15.04 7.07
CA GLY A 146 30.41 13.68 6.58
C GLY A 146 28.95 13.44 6.21
N SER A 147 28.58 12.17 6.00
CA SER A 147 27.19 11.81 5.70
C SER A 147 26.42 11.51 6.98
N GLN A 148 25.16 11.91 7.04
CA GLN A 148 24.23 11.54 8.11
C GLN A 148 22.94 10.98 7.51
N SER A 149 22.30 10.05 8.20
CA SER A 149 21.15 9.34 7.63
C SER A 149 19.94 9.34 8.56
N LEU A 150 18.76 9.55 7.97
CA LEU A 150 17.48 9.19 8.54
C LEU A 150 17.08 7.82 7.99
N ILE A 151 16.83 6.86 8.88
CA ILE A 151 16.53 5.47 8.53
C ILE A 151 15.10 5.16 8.95
N THR A 152 14.30 4.61 8.03
CA THR A 152 12.91 4.25 8.31
C THR A 152 12.81 3.15 9.36
N LEU A 153 11.62 3.03 9.96
CA LEU A 153 11.21 1.77 10.55
C LEU A 153 11.33 0.60 9.56
N SER A 154 11.36 -0.63 10.07
CA SER A 154 11.22 -1.83 9.24
C SER A 154 9.75 -2.01 8.85
N PHE A 155 9.47 -2.17 7.56
CA PHE A 155 8.11 -2.30 7.04
C PHE A 155 7.96 -3.56 6.18
N GLY A 156 6.72 -3.90 5.83
CA GLY A 156 6.41 -5.06 4.99
C GLY A 156 7.13 -5.02 3.64
N SER A 157 7.87 -6.08 3.34
CA SER A 157 8.70 -6.20 2.13
C SER A 157 7.95 -5.74 0.87
N SER A 158 8.59 -4.91 0.05
CA SER A 158 8.02 -4.51 -1.24
C SER A 158 7.85 -5.69 -2.17
N VAL A 159 6.76 -5.68 -2.91
CA VAL A 159 6.53 -6.58 -4.05
C VAL A 159 6.72 -5.82 -5.35
N ASN A 160 6.61 -6.52 -6.48
CA ASN A 160 6.73 -5.86 -7.78
C ASN A 160 5.72 -4.71 -7.90
N GLY A 161 6.10 -3.63 -8.56
CA GLY A 161 5.27 -2.44 -8.76
C GLY A 161 5.14 -1.50 -7.56
N ASP A 162 5.50 -1.91 -6.34
CA ASP A 162 5.55 -1.02 -5.18
C ASP A 162 6.55 0.13 -5.41
N SER A 163 6.30 1.24 -4.74
CA SER A 163 7.13 2.44 -4.90
C SER A 163 7.27 3.22 -3.61
N LEU A 164 8.39 3.92 -3.45
CA LEU A 164 8.57 4.96 -2.47
C LEU A 164 8.00 6.25 -3.05
N LYS A 165 7.06 6.89 -2.34
CA LYS A 165 6.59 8.25 -2.58
C LYS A 165 7.00 9.12 -1.39
N TYR A 166 7.46 10.33 -1.65
CA TYR A 166 7.63 11.35 -0.61
C TYR A 166 7.50 12.74 -1.21
N ASP A 167 7.17 13.69 -0.36
CA ASP A 167 7.20 15.10 -0.66
C ASP A 167 8.52 15.69 -0.17
N TYR A 168 9.04 16.67 -0.91
CA TYR A 168 10.29 17.34 -0.61
C TYR A 168 10.24 18.81 -1.00
N ALA A 169 11.05 19.61 -0.32
CA ALA A 169 11.29 21.00 -0.69
C ALA A 169 12.76 21.35 -0.45
N TYR A 170 13.36 22.04 -1.41
CA TYR A 170 14.76 22.49 -1.34
C TYR A 170 15.02 23.63 -2.32
N ALA A 171 15.73 24.65 -1.84
CA ALA A 171 16.26 25.76 -2.63
C ALA A 171 17.80 25.68 -2.61
N PRO A 172 18.50 25.51 -3.75
CA PRO A 172 19.95 25.55 -3.75
C PRO A 172 20.49 26.83 -3.12
N TYR A 173 21.59 26.72 -2.36
CA TYR A 173 22.40 27.90 -2.08
C TYR A 173 23.18 28.32 -3.33
N THR A 174 23.61 29.58 -3.42
CA THR A 174 24.36 30.09 -4.59
C THR A 174 25.76 29.49 -4.74
N SER A 175 26.26 28.80 -3.72
CA SER A 175 27.53 28.06 -3.67
C SER A 175 27.37 26.75 -2.91
N GLY A 176 28.24 25.78 -3.15
CA GLY A 176 28.12 24.45 -2.55
C GLY A 176 27.09 23.59 -3.27
N THR A 177 27.09 22.28 -3.00
CA THR A 177 26.10 21.36 -3.55
C THR A 177 25.75 20.29 -2.54
N ASP A 178 24.53 20.37 -2.02
CA ASP A 178 23.98 19.36 -1.15
C ASP A 178 23.51 18.15 -1.96
N SER A 179 23.47 17.00 -1.29
CA SER A 179 22.97 15.76 -1.91
C SER A 179 22.21 14.89 -0.93
N LEU A 180 21.23 14.19 -1.47
CA LEU A 180 20.46 13.15 -0.80
C LEU A 180 20.62 11.85 -1.57
N ILE A 181 21.03 10.80 -0.88
CA ILE A 181 21.16 9.47 -1.44
C ILE A 181 20.10 8.61 -0.77
N ILE A 182 19.21 8.04 -1.58
CA ILE A 182 18.18 7.10 -1.12
C ILE A 182 18.73 5.70 -1.32
N GLU A 183 18.75 4.92 -0.25
CA GLU A 183 19.29 3.56 -0.23
C GLU A 183 18.21 2.62 0.32
N THR A 184 18.12 1.42 -0.23
CA THR A 184 17.11 0.40 0.13
C THR A 184 17.79 -0.83 0.72
N SER A 185 17.14 -1.47 1.69
CA SER A 185 17.59 -2.72 2.30
C SER A 185 16.49 -3.79 2.17
N SER A 186 16.91 -5.03 1.92
CA SER A 186 16.04 -6.22 1.96
C SER A 186 16.34 -7.13 3.15
N ASN A 187 17.29 -6.77 4.01
CA ASN A 187 17.76 -7.58 5.14
C ASN A 187 17.68 -6.81 6.47
N GLY A 188 16.60 -6.05 6.66
CA GLY A 188 16.32 -5.37 7.94
C GLY A 188 17.27 -4.21 8.26
N GLY A 189 18.03 -3.74 7.27
CA GLY A 189 19.02 -2.68 7.42
C GLY A 189 20.44 -3.16 7.71
N THR A 190 20.73 -4.46 7.54
CA THR A 190 22.10 -5.00 7.68
C THR A 190 23.02 -4.48 6.58
N SER A 191 22.51 -4.40 5.35
CA SER A 191 23.17 -3.75 4.23
C SER A 191 22.18 -2.95 3.40
N TYR A 192 22.71 -1.98 2.64
CA TYR A 192 21.93 -1.07 1.80
C TYR A 192 22.52 -1.00 0.39
N SER A 193 21.64 -0.84 -0.59
CA SER A 193 21.98 -0.57 -1.99
C SER A 193 21.37 0.76 -2.42
N VAL A 194 22.06 1.49 -3.30
CA VAL A 194 21.61 2.81 -3.75
C VAL A 194 20.41 2.66 -4.68
N LEU A 195 19.30 3.31 -4.33
CA LEU A 195 18.13 3.45 -5.19
C LEU A 195 18.27 4.67 -6.10
N LYS A 196 18.56 5.85 -5.52
CA LYS A 196 18.76 7.10 -6.25
C LYS A 196 19.77 8.02 -5.58
N ARG A 197 20.44 8.83 -6.39
CA ARG A 197 21.30 9.94 -5.96
C ARG A 197 20.70 11.23 -6.46
N LEU A 198 20.40 12.13 -5.54
CA LEU A 198 19.83 13.44 -5.82
C LEU A 198 20.83 14.53 -5.46
N LYS A 199 20.88 15.59 -6.26
CA LYS A 199 21.77 16.74 -6.06
C LYS A 199 21.01 18.04 -6.17
N GLY A 200 21.49 19.07 -5.48
CA GLY A 200 20.86 20.38 -5.46
C GLY A 200 21.66 21.44 -6.20
N PHE A 201 21.83 21.32 -7.53
CA PHE A 201 22.55 22.34 -8.30
C PHE A 201 21.69 23.58 -8.57
N THR A 202 22.32 24.75 -8.61
CA THR A 202 21.67 26.02 -8.98
C THR A 202 21.17 26.01 -10.42
N THR A 203 21.87 25.32 -11.31
CA THR A 203 21.57 25.22 -12.76
C THR A 203 20.48 24.20 -13.10
N ASP A 204 20.06 23.37 -12.14
CA ASP A 204 19.04 22.36 -12.42
C ASP A 204 17.69 23.01 -12.79
N THR A 205 16.92 22.31 -13.62
CA THR A 205 15.51 22.61 -13.84
C THR A 205 14.70 22.14 -12.64
N ILE A 206 13.83 23.01 -12.12
CA ILE A 206 12.96 22.71 -10.97
C ILE A 206 12.16 21.42 -11.22
N GLY A 207 12.20 20.50 -10.26
CA GLY A 207 11.36 19.30 -10.24
C GLY A 207 11.76 18.16 -11.18
N VAL A 208 12.77 18.33 -12.03
CA VAL A 208 13.09 17.35 -13.08
C VAL A 208 14.17 16.36 -12.62
N GLY A 209 13.99 15.10 -13.02
CA GLY A 209 14.99 14.04 -12.88
C GLY A 209 15.50 13.84 -11.46
N ASN A 210 16.83 13.80 -11.34
CA ASN A 210 17.52 13.58 -10.07
C ASN A 210 17.89 14.89 -9.33
N SER A 211 17.21 15.99 -9.63
CA SER A 211 17.41 17.24 -8.88
C SER A 211 16.61 17.27 -7.57
N LEU A 212 17.18 17.93 -6.56
CA LEU A 212 16.50 18.36 -5.34
C LEU A 212 15.79 19.71 -5.50
N LYS A 213 16.10 20.47 -6.55
CA LYS A 213 15.63 21.85 -6.70
C LYS A 213 14.10 21.91 -6.87
N THR A 214 13.41 22.53 -5.91
CA THR A 214 11.96 22.81 -5.99
C THR A 214 11.67 24.29 -6.22
N VAL A 215 12.63 25.17 -5.96
CA VAL A 215 12.54 26.62 -6.20
C VAL A 215 13.90 27.16 -6.63
N ALA A 216 13.94 28.41 -7.13
CA ALA A 216 15.16 29.12 -7.46
C ALA A 216 16.14 29.20 -6.26
N ALA A 217 17.42 29.38 -6.57
CA ALA A 217 18.47 29.46 -5.57
C ALA A 217 18.29 30.68 -4.65
N GLN A 218 18.72 30.56 -3.39
CA GLN A 218 18.57 31.58 -2.36
C GLN A 218 19.84 31.71 -1.52
N THR A 219 20.05 32.87 -0.91
CA THR A 219 21.16 33.15 0.02
C THR A 219 20.75 33.18 1.49
N ALA A 220 19.45 33.20 1.78
CA ALA A 220 18.92 33.05 3.13
C ALA A 220 18.66 31.58 3.47
N ALA A 221 18.61 31.26 4.76
CA ALA A 221 18.22 29.94 5.23
C ALA A 221 16.80 29.62 4.74
N PHE A 222 16.67 28.53 3.97
CA PHE A 222 15.44 28.16 3.32
C PHE A 222 14.45 27.53 4.29
N THR A 223 13.20 28.02 4.23
CA THR A 223 12.02 27.42 4.85
C THR A 223 10.90 27.44 3.80
N PRO A 224 10.32 26.28 3.44
CA PRO A 224 9.38 26.21 2.32
C PRO A 224 8.02 26.79 2.67
N THR A 225 7.42 27.48 1.71
CA THR A 225 5.96 27.74 1.67
C THR A 225 5.21 26.53 1.12
N ALA A 226 3.89 26.48 1.31
CA ALA A 226 3.03 25.40 0.80
C ALA A 226 3.20 25.14 -0.72
N ALA A 227 3.45 26.19 -1.51
CA ALA A 227 3.58 26.10 -2.97
C ALA A 227 4.96 25.61 -3.46
N GLN A 228 5.95 25.48 -2.57
CA GLN A 228 7.33 25.14 -2.93
C GLN A 228 7.68 23.66 -2.71
N TRP A 229 6.68 22.84 -2.38
CA TRP A 229 6.81 21.41 -2.24
C TRP A 229 6.56 20.70 -3.57
N LEU A 230 7.36 19.66 -3.84
CA LEU A 230 7.17 18.75 -4.95
C LEU A 230 7.13 17.31 -4.44
N THR A 231 6.53 16.41 -5.21
CA THR A 231 6.50 14.97 -4.91
C THR A 231 7.46 14.21 -5.81
N LYS A 232 8.19 13.24 -5.25
CA LYS A 232 8.94 12.24 -6.02
C LYS A 232 8.38 10.84 -5.76
N LYS A 233 8.46 9.99 -6.79
CA LYS A 233 8.05 8.58 -6.74
C LYS A 233 9.10 7.70 -7.39
N TRP A 234 9.52 6.63 -6.72
CA TRP A 234 10.55 5.70 -7.18
C TRP A 234 10.07 4.26 -7.02
N ALA A 235 10.14 3.45 -8.08
CA ALA A 235 9.89 2.01 -7.96
C ALA A 235 10.86 1.39 -6.94
N LEU A 236 10.33 0.53 -6.06
CA LEU A 236 11.14 -0.18 -5.07
C LEU A 236 11.57 -1.54 -5.62
N PRO A 237 12.84 -1.93 -5.46
CA PRO A 237 13.25 -3.31 -5.70
C PRO A 237 12.43 -4.27 -4.84
N VAL A 238 12.05 -5.43 -5.37
CA VAL A 238 11.32 -6.48 -4.63
C VAL A 238 12.12 -6.89 -3.39
N GLY A 239 11.44 -7.07 -2.26
CA GLY A 239 12.03 -7.45 -0.98
C GLY A 239 12.52 -6.28 -0.13
N THR A 240 12.41 -5.03 -0.58
CA THR A 240 12.80 -3.87 0.22
C THR A 240 11.93 -3.78 1.47
N ASN A 241 12.55 -3.79 2.65
CA ASN A 241 11.90 -3.71 3.97
C ASN A 241 12.45 -2.59 4.86
N LYS A 242 13.40 -1.80 4.36
CA LYS A 242 13.93 -0.60 5.01
C LYS A 242 14.48 0.39 3.99
N ILE A 243 14.40 1.69 4.30
CA ILE A 243 14.92 2.76 3.46
C ILE A 243 15.80 3.70 4.30
N LYS A 244 16.91 4.14 3.71
CA LYS A 244 17.85 5.09 4.29
C LYS A 244 17.92 6.35 3.42
N PHE A 245 17.70 7.50 4.05
CA PHE A 245 17.84 8.82 3.47
C PHE A 245 19.16 9.43 3.95
N ARG A 246 20.22 9.27 3.15
CA ARG A 246 21.57 9.72 3.50
C ARG A 246 21.85 11.10 2.92
N ALA A 247 21.91 12.10 3.79
CA ALA A 247 22.26 13.47 3.46
C ALA A 247 23.78 13.67 3.50
N ARG A 248 24.31 14.45 2.54
CA ARG A 248 25.70 14.92 2.54
C ARG A 248 25.72 16.41 2.23
N SER A 249 26.25 17.18 3.18
CA SER A 249 26.27 18.63 3.10
C SER A 249 27.35 19.12 2.14
N GLY A 250 26.98 20.05 1.28
CA GLY A 250 27.87 20.94 0.57
C GLY A 250 27.95 22.32 1.21
N PHE A 251 27.45 22.47 2.44
CA PHE A 251 27.23 23.73 3.15
C PHE A 251 26.32 24.67 2.35
N GLY A 252 25.21 24.10 1.83
CA GLY A 252 24.25 24.81 1.02
C GLY A 252 23.00 25.23 1.81
N ASN A 253 21.84 24.64 1.51
CA ASN A 253 20.57 25.09 2.09
C ASN A 253 19.64 23.96 2.49
N ASN A 254 18.75 24.24 3.44
CA ASN A 254 17.96 23.24 4.13
C ASN A 254 17.10 22.38 3.18
N LEU A 255 17.08 21.07 3.45
CA LEU A 255 16.23 20.10 2.77
C LEU A 255 15.11 19.67 3.72
N TYR A 256 13.88 19.64 3.20
CA TYR A 256 12.71 19.16 3.91
C TYR A 256 12.14 17.91 3.22
N LEU A 257 11.73 16.93 4.02
CA LEU A 257 11.07 15.70 3.56
C LEU A 257 9.80 15.48 4.38
N ASP A 258 8.71 15.11 3.71
CA ASP A 258 7.42 14.83 4.34
C ASP A 258 6.67 13.74 3.57
N SER A 259 5.58 13.20 4.14
CA SER A 259 4.73 12.18 3.54
C SER A 259 5.50 11.00 2.93
N ILE A 260 6.48 10.49 3.68
CA ILE A 260 7.36 9.39 3.25
C ILE A 260 6.61 8.07 3.35
N CYS A 261 6.13 7.57 2.22
CA CYS A 261 5.27 6.39 2.17
C CYS A 261 5.76 5.35 1.16
N LYS A 262 5.65 4.06 1.54
CA LYS A 262 5.59 2.96 0.58
C LYS A 262 4.17 2.94 0.00
N VAL A 263 4.05 3.20 -1.28
CA VAL A 263 2.82 3.06 -2.04
C VAL A 263 2.77 1.65 -2.60
N ASN A 264 1.82 0.87 -2.09
CA ASN A 264 1.57 -0.48 -2.58
C ASN A 264 0.94 -0.40 -3.97
N ASN A 265 1.64 -0.91 -4.97
CA ASN A 265 1.24 -0.86 -6.37
C ASN A 265 1.53 -2.23 -6.98
N SER A 266 0.97 -3.31 -6.39
CA SER A 266 1.08 -4.67 -6.91
C SER A 266 0.82 -4.70 -8.43
N PRO A 267 1.53 -5.53 -9.20
CA PRO A 267 1.25 -5.68 -10.62
C PRO A 267 -0.21 -6.14 -10.78
N PRO A 268 -0.92 -5.64 -11.80
CA PRO A 268 -2.29 -6.05 -12.04
C PRO A 268 -2.31 -7.55 -12.36
N VAL A 269 -3.15 -8.29 -11.67
CA VAL A 269 -3.46 -9.69 -11.98
C VAL A 269 -4.66 -9.69 -12.93
N ALA A 270 -4.66 -10.60 -13.90
CA ALA A 270 -5.77 -10.72 -14.84
C ALA A 270 -7.06 -11.03 -14.08
N ALA A 271 -8.09 -10.23 -14.32
CA ALA A 271 -9.45 -10.49 -13.88
C ALA A 271 -10.06 -11.62 -14.72
N THR A 272 -10.81 -12.50 -14.07
CA THR A 272 -11.61 -13.54 -14.74
C THR A 272 -13.05 -13.04 -14.83
N ILE A 273 -13.51 -12.77 -16.04
CA ILE A 273 -14.87 -12.30 -16.29
C ILE A 273 -15.60 -13.36 -17.10
N THR A 274 -16.73 -13.82 -16.57
CA THR A 274 -17.58 -14.82 -17.21
C THR A 274 -18.84 -14.15 -17.75
N LEU A 275 -19.11 -14.35 -19.05
CA LEU A 275 -20.28 -13.80 -19.73
C LEU A 275 -20.66 -14.67 -20.93
N ALA A 276 -21.94 -14.67 -21.28
CA ALA A 276 -22.45 -15.29 -22.50
C ALA A 276 -23.20 -14.25 -23.33
N GLN A 277 -22.97 -14.25 -24.64
CA GLN A 277 -23.67 -13.37 -25.57
C GLN A 277 -24.84 -14.17 -26.13
N GLN A 278 -26.06 -13.64 -26.01
CA GLN A 278 -27.28 -14.36 -26.39
C GLN A 278 -27.21 -14.92 -27.81
N GLY A 279 -26.77 -14.13 -28.79
CA GLY A 279 -26.72 -14.52 -30.20
C GLY A 279 -25.65 -15.57 -30.54
N TYR A 280 -24.71 -15.86 -29.63
CA TYR A 280 -23.68 -16.88 -29.84
C TYR A 280 -23.90 -18.14 -29.01
N TYR A 281 -24.82 -18.14 -28.05
CA TYR A 281 -25.03 -19.29 -27.18
C TYR A 281 -25.82 -20.40 -27.88
N GLU A 282 -25.23 -21.59 -27.97
CA GLU A 282 -25.87 -22.80 -28.47
C GLU A 282 -26.31 -23.67 -27.29
N THR A 283 -27.63 -23.81 -27.11
CA THR A 283 -28.22 -24.49 -25.95
C THR A 283 -27.90 -25.98 -25.96
N ALA A 284 -27.95 -26.63 -27.13
CA ALA A 284 -27.72 -28.08 -27.22
C ALA A 284 -26.27 -28.47 -26.90
N ALA A 285 -25.32 -27.61 -27.27
CA ALA A 285 -23.89 -27.84 -27.04
C ALA A 285 -23.38 -27.20 -25.73
N ASN A 286 -24.21 -26.38 -25.05
CA ASN A 286 -23.86 -25.59 -23.87
C ASN A 286 -22.50 -24.87 -24.06
N ASN A 287 -22.36 -24.17 -25.18
CA ASN A 287 -21.15 -23.43 -25.53
C ASN A 287 -21.49 -22.20 -26.39
N LEU A 288 -20.52 -21.33 -26.62
CA LEU A 288 -20.61 -20.29 -27.63
C LEU A 288 -20.18 -20.87 -29.00
N ASN A 289 -21.01 -20.70 -30.01
CA ASN A 289 -20.72 -21.11 -31.39
C ASN A 289 -19.56 -20.33 -32.02
N LYS A 290 -19.16 -19.20 -31.42
CA LYS A 290 -18.06 -18.35 -31.86
C LYS A 290 -17.35 -17.72 -30.67
N ARG A 291 -16.03 -17.62 -30.76
CA ARG A 291 -15.22 -16.82 -29.82
C ARG A 291 -15.27 -15.36 -30.24
N ASP A 292 -15.52 -14.48 -29.27
CA ASP A 292 -15.57 -13.04 -29.50
C ASP A 292 -14.53 -12.29 -28.67
N THR A 293 -13.98 -11.21 -29.23
CA THR A 293 -13.16 -10.25 -28.50
C THR A 293 -14.07 -9.24 -27.82
N VAL A 294 -14.08 -9.25 -26.50
CA VAL A 294 -14.90 -8.34 -25.69
C VAL A 294 -14.00 -7.31 -25.01
N ARG A 295 -14.46 -6.06 -24.98
CA ARG A 295 -13.80 -4.97 -24.26
C ARG A 295 -14.48 -4.74 -22.92
N PHE A 296 -13.66 -4.55 -21.91
CA PHE A 296 -14.08 -4.27 -20.55
C PHE A 296 -13.57 -2.91 -20.10
N TYR A 297 -14.39 -2.18 -19.35
CA TYR A 297 -14.01 -0.93 -18.72
C TYR A 297 -14.26 -1.01 -17.21
N LEU A 298 -13.37 -0.39 -16.44
CA LEU A 298 -13.67 -0.01 -15.06
C LEU A 298 -14.07 1.46 -15.05
N ARG A 299 -15.21 1.76 -14.44
CA ARG A 299 -15.73 3.13 -14.28
C ARG A 299 -15.88 3.47 -12.80
N ASN A 300 -15.67 4.74 -12.44
CA ASN A 300 -15.93 5.23 -11.09
C ASN A 300 -17.38 4.95 -10.66
N ILE A 301 -17.62 4.74 -9.36
CA ILE A 301 -18.97 4.52 -8.81
C ILE A 301 -19.82 5.80 -8.65
N ASN A 302 -19.19 6.96 -8.81
CA ASN A 302 -19.85 8.25 -8.67
C ASN A 302 -19.92 8.94 -10.03
N SER A 303 -21.03 9.67 -10.27
CA SER A 303 -21.17 10.54 -11.43
C SER A 303 -19.99 11.52 -11.52
N PRO A 304 -19.36 11.70 -12.70
CA PRO A 304 -19.82 11.32 -14.03
C PRO A 304 -19.35 9.94 -14.53
N TYR A 305 -19.07 8.98 -13.63
CA TYR A 305 -18.73 7.58 -13.95
C TYR A 305 -17.60 7.45 -14.98
N THR A 306 -16.57 8.28 -14.83
CA THR A 306 -15.43 8.34 -15.76
C THR A 306 -14.75 6.98 -15.87
N ILE A 307 -14.30 6.64 -17.08
CA ILE A 307 -13.49 5.44 -17.32
C ILE A 307 -12.15 5.61 -16.58
N VAL A 308 -11.84 4.64 -15.73
CA VAL A 308 -10.60 4.55 -14.95
C VAL A 308 -9.57 3.72 -15.70
N ASP A 309 -10.01 2.62 -16.31
CA ASP A 309 -9.15 1.72 -17.07
C ASP A 309 -9.95 0.87 -18.05
N SER A 310 -9.24 0.19 -18.96
CA SER A 310 -9.86 -0.73 -19.91
C SER A 310 -8.95 -1.91 -20.23
N GLY A 311 -9.56 -2.98 -20.72
CA GLY A 311 -8.85 -4.12 -21.27
C GLY A 311 -9.72 -4.84 -22.30
N LYS A 312 -9.12 -5.76 -23.07
CA LYS A 312 -9.86 -6.62 -23.99
C LYS A 312 -9.33 -8.04 -23.90
N THR A 313 -10.21 -9.00 -24.12
CA THR A 313 -9.84 -10.42 -24.15
C THR A 313 -10.82 -11.21 -25.00
N VAL A 314 -10.42 -12.40 -25.41
CA VAL A 314 -11.28 -13.33 -26.13
C VAL A 314 -12.02 -14.18 -25.11
N ILE A 315 -13.34 -14.28 -25.24
CA ILE A 315 -14.15 -15.15 -24.39
C ILE A 315 -13.98 -16.59 -24.86
N ASP A 316 -13.62 -17.48 -23.93
CA ASP A 316 -13.55 -18.90 -24.21
C ASP A 316 -14.96 -19.47 -24.42
N SER A 317 -15.13 -20.24 -25.49
CA SER A 317 -16.43 -20.71 -25.93
C SER A 317 -17.06 -21.77 -25.01
N VAL A 318 -16.27 -22.44 -24.17
CA VAL A 318 -16.77 -23.53 -23.30
C VAL A 318 -16.94 -23.05 -21.87
N THR A 319 -15.97 -22.30 -21.36
CA THR A 319 -15.99 -21.77 -19.99
C THR A 319 -16.68 -20.42 -19.85
N PHE A 320 -17.06 -19.80 -20.98
CA PHE A 320 -17.67 -18.45 -21.05
C PHE A 320 -16.79 -17.35 -20.43
N SER A 321 -15.51 -17.66 -20.18
CA SER A 321 -14.63 -16.82 -19.36
C SER A 321 -13.54 -16.17 -20.21
N GLY A 322 -13.22 -14.92 -19.88
CA GLY A 322 -12.10 -14.17 -20.44
C GLY A 322 -11.17 -13.69 -19.33
N ALA A 323 -9.86 -13.75 -19.59
CA ALA A 323 -8.85 -13.17 -18.71
C ALA A 323 -8.47 -11.77 -19.21
N VAL A 324 -8.76 -10.73 -18.43
CA VAL A 324 -8.49 -9.32 -18.80
C VAL A 324 -7.68 -8.60 -17.73
N THR A 325 -6.61 -7.89 -18.14
CA THR A 325 -5.77 -7.13 -17.21
C THR A 325 -6.10 -5.65 -17.29
N PHE A 326 -6.49 -5.06 -16.16
CA PHE A 326 -6.61 -3.61 -15.99
C PHE A 326 -5.26 -3.05 -15.51
N ALA A 327 -4.49 -2.47 -16.43
CA ALA A 327 -3.09 -2.11 -16.20
C ALA A 327 -2.90 -0.98 -15.17
N ASN A 328 -3.82 -0.03 -15.16
CA ASN A 328 -3.72 1.28 -14.52
C ASN A 328 -4.65 1.44 -13.31
N ALA A 329 -5.70 0.63 -13.22
CA ALA A 329 -6.65 0.69 -12.11
C ALA A 329 -5.95 0.45 -10.76
N LEU A 330 -6.22 1.33 -9.79
CA LEU A 330 -5.81 1.17 -8.39
C LEU A 330 -6.90 0.43 -7.60
N THR A 331 -6.55 -0.10 -6.43
CA THR A 331 -7.55 -0.70 -5.52
C THR A 331 -8.68 0.29 -5.22
N GLY A 332 -9.92 -0.16 -5.38
CA GLY A 332 -11.11 0.67 -5.22
C GLY A 332 -12.38 -0.10 -5.57
N THR A 333 -13.51 0.60 -5.59
CA THR A 333 -14.80 0.06 -6.02
C THR A 333 -15.16 0.69 -7.36
N TYR A 334 -15.49 -0.13 -8.37
CA TYR A 334 -15.76 0.32 -9.73
C TYR A 334 -16.94 -0.42 -10.33
N TYR A 335 -17.64 0.21 -11.27
CA TYR A 335 -18.50 -0.52 -12.20
C TYR A 335 -17.64 -1.23 -13.24
N LEU A 336 -17.93 -2.51 -13.48
CA LEU A 336 -17.39 -3.25 -14.61
C LEU A 336 -18.37 -3.13 -15.77
N VAL A 337 -17.92 -2.59 -16.88
CA VAL A 337 -18.74 -2.41 -18.09
C VAL A 337 -18.22 -3.32 -19.19
N VAL A 338 -19.14 -4.04 -19.83
CA VAL A 338 -18.89 -4.94 -20.94
C VAL A 338 -19.38 -4.28 -22.23
N LYS A 339 -18.49 -4.19 -23.23
CA LYS A 339 -18.81 -3.78 -24.58
C LYS A 339 -18.30 -4.85 -25.56
N SER A 340 -19.22 -5.47 -26.30
CA SER A 340 -18.90 -6.44 -27.36
C SER A 340 -19.31 -5.87 -28.72
N ARG A 341 -19.24 -6.67 -29.79
CA ARG A 341 -19.56 -6.19 -31.15
C ARG A 341 -21.06 -5.94 -31.35
N ASN A 342 -21.90 -6.87 -30.92
CA ASN A 342 -23.33 -6.90 -31.27
C ASN A 342 -24.21 -7.10 -30.03
N THR A 343 -23.82 -6.56 -28.88
CA THR A 343 -24.61 -6.63 -27.63
C THR A 343 -24.78 -5.26 -27.02
N ILE A 344 -25.88 -5.08 -26.30
CA ILE A 344 -26.09 -3.91 -25.45
C ILE A 344 -24.94 -3.78 -24.45
N GLU A 345 -24.44 -2.56 -24.28
CA GLU A 345 -23.47 -2.25 -23.22
C GLU A 345 -24.05 -2.62 -21.85
N THR A 346 -23.40 -3.56 -21.16
CA THR A 346 -23.91 -4.10 -19.90
C THR A 346 -22.98 -3.73 -18.75
N TRP A 347 -23.54 -3.15 -17.70
CA TRP A 347 -22.84 -2.75 -16.48
C TRP A 347 -23.05 -3.79 -15.39
N SER A 348 -22.04 -4.01 -14.54
CA SER A 348 -22.18 -4.80 -13.32
C SER A 348 -23.26 -4.24 -12.40
N LYS A 349 -23.73 -5.05 -11.45
CA LYS A 349 -24.81 -4.69 -10.52
C LYS A 349 -24.60 -3.34 -9.81
N SER A 350 -25.70 -2.76 -9.31
CA SER A 350 -25.71 -1.51 -8.56
C SER A 350 -24.74 -1.55 -7.36
N GLY A 351 -23.99 -0.46 -7.15
CA GLY A 351 -22.99 -0.34 -6.07
C GLY A 351 -21.56 -0.66 -6.50
N GLY A 352 -21.37 -1.23 -7.70
CA GLY A 352 -20.06 -1.58 -8.23
C GLY A 352 -19.42 -2.79 -7.52
N GLU A 353 -18.23 -3.15 -7.99
CA GLU A 353 -17.46 -4.28 -7.51
C GLU A 353 -16.14 -3.84 -6.89
N SER A 354 -15.75 -4.53 -5.83
CA SER A 354 -14.45 -4.30 -5.19
C SER A 354 -13.34 -4.88 -6.06
N TYR A 355 -12.47 -4.00 -6.56
CA TYR A 355 -11.26 -4.34 -7.27
C TYR A 355 -10.06 -4.11 -6.35
N THR A 356 -9.24 -5.14 -6.17
CA THR A 356 -7.96 -5.02 -5.47
C THR A 356 -6.84 -5.24 -6.47
N ARG A 357 -6.01 -4.21 -6.70
CA ARG A 357 -4.90 -4.32 -7.65
C ARG A 357 -3.91 -5.39 -7.17
N GLY A 358 -3.63 -6.36 -8.04
CA GLY A 358 -2.81 -7.53 -7.72
C GLY A 358 -3.53 -8.64 -6.94
N GLY A 359 -4.81 -8.47 -6.62
CA GLY A 359 -5.69 -9.52 -6.16
C GLY A 359 -6.44 -10.18 -7.31
N ALA A 360 -7.01 -11.37 -7.07
CA ALA A 360 -7.96 -11.98 -8.00
C ALA A 360 -9.23 -11.13 -8.05
N PHE A 361 -9.67 -10.79 -9.27
CA PHE A 361 -10.95 -10.14 -9.52
C PHE A 361 -11.79 -11.07 -10.40
N ILE A 362 -12.87 -11.59 -9.84
CA ILE A 362 -13.73 -12.58 -10.51
C ILE A 362 -15.14 -12.03 -10.57
N TYR A 363 -15.72 -11.96 -11.77
CA TYR A 363 -17.10 -11.52 -11.95
C TYR A 363 -17.82 -12.38 -12.98
N ASP A 364 -19.00 -12.90 -12.62
CA ASP A 364 -19.79 -13.79 -13.47
C ASP A 364 -21.18 -13.20 -13.70
N PHE A 365 -21.42 -12.74 -14.94
CA PHE A 365 -22.69 -12.21 -15.40
C PHE A 365 -23.75 -13.32 -15.58
N THR A 366 -23.35 -14.56 -15.78
CA THR A 366 -24.24 -15.63 -16.26
C THR A 366 -25.11 -16.28 -15.18
N THR A 367 -24.87 -15.95 -13.91
CA THR A 367 -25.49 -16.63 -12.76
C THR A 367 -26.88 -16.10 -12.37
N ALA A 368 -27.18 -14.82 -12.64
CA ALA A 368 -28.47 -14.20 -12.36
C ALA A 368 -28.63 -12.90 -13.15
N SER A 369 -29.85 -12.54 -13.56
CA SER A 369 -30.13 -11.23 -14.18
C SER A 369 -29.67 -10.06 -13.29
N SER A 370 -29.73 -10.20 -11.97
CA SER A 370 -29.28 -9.20 -10.99
C SER A 370 -27.77 -8.99 -10.93
N LYS A 371 -26.98 -9.69 -11.76
CA LYS A 371 -25.55 -9.38 -11.99
C LYS A 371 -25.37 -8.24 -12.98
N ALA A 372 -26.42 -7.79 -13.65
CA ALA A 372 -26.41 -6.57 -14.45
C ALA A 372 -27.15 -5.45 -13.73
N PHE A 373 -26.69 -4.22 -13.92
CA PHE A 373 -27.44 -3.04 -13.50
C PHE A 373 -28.85 -3.07 -14.12
N GLY A 374 -29.89 -2.84 -13.31
CA GLY A 374 -31.28 -2.86 -13.78
C GLY A 374 -31.80 -4.22 -14.23
N ASN A 375 -31.12 -5.33 -13.87
CA ASN A 375 -31.45 -6.68 -14.35
C ASN A 375 -31.40 -6.81 -15.89
N ASN A 376 -30.52 -6.04 -16.55
CA ASN A 376 -30.45 -5.94 -18.01
C ASN A 376 -29.80 -7.17 -18.70
N MET A 377 -30.34 -8.36 -18.47
CA MET A 377 -29.91 -9.63 -19.08
C MET A 377 -31.10 -10.59 -19.23
N ILE A 378 -31.03 -11.46 -20.23
CA ILE A 378 -32.05 -12.48 -20.52
C ILE A 378 -31.61 -13.85 -20.03
N GLN A 379 -32.55 -14.67 -19.56
CA GLN A 379 -32.30 -16.09 -19.33
C GLN A 379 -32.21 -16.80 -20.68
N ILE A 380 -31.01 -17.29 -21.03
CA ILE A 380 -30.73 -17.98 -22.30
C ILE A 380 -30.84 -19.49 -22.19
N ASP A 381 -30.80 -20.02 -20.96
CA ASP A 381 -30.91 -21.45 -20.70
C ASP A 381 -31.58 -21.69 -19.34
N ALA A 382 -32.34 -22.77 -19.24
CA ALA A 382 -32.97 -23.25 -18.02
C ALA A 382 -32.40 -24.60 -17.54
N SER A 383 -31.69 -25.35 -18.38
CA SER A 383 -31.21 -26.71 -18.09
C SER A 383 -29.99 -27.08 -18.94
N PRO A 384 -28.89 -27.61 -18.37
CA PRO A 384 -28.79 -28.23 -17.04
C PRO A 384 -28.60 -27.22 -15.89
N SER A 385 -28.37 -25.95 -16.20
CA SER A 385 -28.22 -24.87 -15.22
C SER A 385 -28.85 -23.61 -15.79
N VAL A 386 -29.59 -22.87 -14.94
CA VAL A 386 -30.12 -21.56 -15.33
C VAL A 386 -28.95 -20.64 -15.70
N ARG A 387 -28.99 -20.10 -16.92
CA ARG A 387 -27.93 -19.23 -17.45
C ARG A 387 -28.52 -17.95 -18.00
N PHE A 388 -27.86 -16.84 -17.70
CA PHE A 388 -28.17 -15.52 -18.22
C PHE A 388 -27.15 -15.08 -19.26
N GLY A 389 -27.62 -14.37 -20.28
CA GLY A 389 -26.82 -13.81 -21.36
C GLY A 389 -27.07 -12.32 -21.56
N LEU A 390 -26.08 -11.66 -22.12
CA LEU A 390 -26.18 -10.28 -22.58
C LEU A 390 -27.08 -10.23 -23.81
N TYR A 391 -28.00 -9.26 -23.86
CA TYR A 391 -28.86 -9.05 -25.01
C TYR A 391 -28.02 -8.79 -26.26
N SER A 392 -28.27 -9.58 -27.31
CA SER A 392 -27.67 -9.39 -28.62
C SER A 392 -28.62 -8.64 -29.54
N GLY A 393 -28.07 -7.86 -30.46
CA GLY A 393 -28.85 -7.13 -31.47
C GLY A 393 -28.52 -5.66 -31.60
N ASP A 394 -27.74 -5.08 -30.68
CA ASP A 394 -27.26 -3.69 -30.75
C ASP A 394 -25.99 -3.68 -31.62
N VAL A 395 -26.17 -3.57 -32.93
CA VAL A 395 -25.14 -3.65 -33.97
C VAL A 395 -24.43 -2.31 -34.10
N ASN A 396 -25.21 -1.22 -34.07
CA ASN A 396 -24.69 0.15 -34.26
C ASN A 396 -24.08 0.74 -32.97
N GLN A 397 -24.27 0.06 -31.82
CA GLN A 397 -23.75 0.43 -30.50
C GLN A 397 -24.32 1.75 -29.97
N ASP A 398 -25.59 2.05 -30.27
CA ASP A 398 -26.32 3.23 -29.80
C ASP A 398 -27.01 3.05 -28.43
N GLY A 399 -27.01 1.82 -27.91
CA GLY A 399 -27.57 1.48 -26.61
C GLY A 399 -29.05 1.07 -26.64
N THR A 400 -29.64 0.96 -27.83
CA THR A 400 -30.96 0.39 -28.08
C THR A 400 -30.87 -0.79 -29.06
N ILE A 401 -31.92 -1.60 -29.15
CA ILE A 401 -32.05 -2.64 -30.18
C ILE A 401 -33.32 -2.31 -30.95
N ASP A 402 -33.19 -1.83 -32.17
CA ASP A 402 -34.33 -1.39 -32.99
C ASP A 402 -34.17 -1.68 -34.49
N ALA A 403 -35.03 -1.06 -35.31
CA ALA A 403 -35.04 -1.27 -36.76
C ALA A 403 -33.76 -0.77 -37.46
N SER A 404 -33.01 0.14 -36.85
CA SER A 404 -31.75 0.63 -37.40
C SER A 404 -30.67 -0.45 -37.36
N ASP A 405 -30.59 -1.24 -36.27
CA ASP A 405 -29.70 -2.39 -36.17
C ASP A 405 -30.01 -3.46 -37.22
N VAL A 406 -31.29 -3.73 -37.44
CA VAL A 406 -31.76 -4.69 -38.47
C VAL A 406 -31.32 -4.21 -39.86
N SER A 407 -31.48 -2.91 -40.14
CA SER A 407 -31.09 -2.35 -41.44
C SER A 407 -29.58 -2.44 -41.71
N GLU A 408 -28.74 -2.30 -40.68
CA GLU A 408 -27.29 -2.50 -40.81
C GLU A 408 -26.95 -3.97 -41.05
N ALA A 409 -27.58 -4.88 -40.31
CA ALA A 409 -27.37 -6.32 -40.48
C ALA A 409 -27.82 -6.81 -41.87
N ASP A 410 -28.95 -6.31 -42.37
CA ASP A 410 -29.45 -6.64 -43.72
C ASP A 410 -28.50 -6.09 -44.79
N ASN A 411 -28.02 -4.85 -44.67
CA ASN A 411 -27.12 -4.24 -45.65
C ASN A 411 -25.73 -4.92 -45.71
N ASP A 412 -25.22 -5.48 -44.61
CA ASP A 412 -23.95 -6.23 -44.58
C ASP A 412 -24.09 -7.67 -45.12
N SER A 413 -25.34 -8.14 -45.32
CA SER A 413 -25.65 -9.49 -45.82
C SER A 413 -25.74 -9.60 -47.35
N PHE A 414 -25.77 -8.48 -48.07
CA PHE A 414 -25.76 -8.37 -49.53
C PHE A 414 -24.43 -7.82 -50.04
#